data_AF-A0A2V2A9J9-F1
#
_entry.id   AF-A0A2V2A9J9-F1
#
_cell.length_a   1.000
_cell.length_b   1.000
_cell.length_c   1.000
_cell.angle_alpha   90.00
_cell.angle_beta   90.00
_cell.angle_gamma   90.00
#
_symmetry.space_group_name_H-M   'P 1'
#
loop_
_entity.id
_entity.type
_entity.pdbx_description
1 polymer ?
#
loop_
_entity_poly.entity_id
_entity_poly.type
_entity_poly.pdbx_seq_one_letter_code
_entity_poly.pdbx_strand_id
1 'polypeptide(L)'
;MLIQPPRDVAPLALREPEIPGRTEPQLPSGEWGINRAAALDNFPDKGLKVHLPDWANMSKGDKVELLLNGNVVDQHTLSEDTEVGQRVTLWIAPGRLQTGTYSLAYRVTRLSQAPETSTPATKLYIKLELPGGQDLNPEPGAHSELFMYIDPALIADGVDKDVAKDGVDITVQAKPGSPEESPYPNVFEGDVITLSWGGIMVLSDPVTQEQVDDPANNPIVIHVTEAVILDAADSGPDGLAVTFLIHDKVNNAAEDWCEETRIMVDTGNSRLEAPILKQANGSVLNLDSLGDEELDLQVWAAPPVISCSTMSSSCTSRAPPLRVSSSMPVLANPSRRIHPS
;
A
#
# COMPACT_ATOMS: atom_id res chain seq x y z
N MET A 1 -13.67 -10.87 -12.54
CA MET A 1 -15.04 -11.39 -12.39
C MET A 1 -16.00 -10.23 -12.60
N LEU A 2 -16.87 -10.29 -13.61
CA LEU A 2 -17.91 -9.27 -13.80
C LEU A 2 -18.93 -9.44 -12.66
N ILE A 3 -18.90 -8.51 -11.70
CA ILE A 3 -19.90 -8.46 -10.63
C ILE A 3 -21.23 -8.12 -11.31
N GLN A 4 -22.15 -9.08 -11.31
CA GLN A 4 -23.51 -8.81 -11.78
C GLN A 4 -24.16 -7.83 -10.80
N PRO A 5 -24.94 -6.85 -11.31
CA PRO A 5 -25.73 -5.99 -10.43
C PRO A 5 -26.69 -6.86 -9.59
N PRO A 6 -27.01 -6.45 -8.35
CA PRO A 6 -27.93 -7.18 -7.50
C PRO A 6 -29.27 -7.41 -8.21
N ARG A 7 -29.79 -8.63 -8.09
CA ARG A 7 -31.12 -9.05 -8.58
C ARG A 7 -32.19 -8.01 -8.24
N ASP A 8 -33.03 -7.73 -9.23
CA ASP A 8 -34.22 -6.87 -9.12
C ASP A 8 -34.95 -7.10 -7.80
N VAL A 9 -34.86 -6.10 -6.92
CA VAL A 9 -35.74 -5.93 -5.78
C VAL A 9 -37.16 -5.78 -6.35
N ALA A 10 -38.17 -6.29 -5.63
CA ALA A 10 -39.58 -6.27 -6.07
C ALA A 10 -39.92 -4.94 -6.78
N PRO A 11 -40.65 -4.95 -7.92
CA PRO A 11 -40.72 -3.84 -8.88
C PRO A 11 -41.30 -2.50 -8.37
N LEU A 12 -41.65 -2.43 -7.08
CA LEU A 12 -42.17 -1.24 -6.41
C LEU A 12 -41.28 -0.74 -5.25
N ALA A 13 -40.27 -1.49 -4.81
CA ALA A 13 -39.47 -1.09 -3.65
C ALA A 13 -38.41 -0.05 -4.02
N LEU A 14 -38.33 1.02 -3.24
CA LEU A 14 -37.25 2.00 -3.30
C LEU A 14 -35.89 1.32 -3.07
N ARG A 15 -34.94 1.55 -4.00
CA ARG A 15 -33.58 0.99 -3.96
C ARG A 15 -32.72 1.66 -2.90
N GLU A 16 -31.65 0.98 -2.48
CA GLU A 16 -30.67 1.53 -1.53
C GLU A 16 -30.05 2.84 -2.07
N PRO A 17 -29.88 3.89 -1.25
CA PRO A 17 -29.11 5.07 -1.64
C PRO A 17 -27.65 4.72 -1.94
N GLU A 18 -27.08 5.39 -2.93
CA GLU A 18 -25.68 5.30 -3.31
C GLU A 18 -24.88 6.43 -2.65
N ILE A 19 -23.79 6.08 -1.97
CA ILE A 19 -22.95 7.06 -1.26
C ILE A 19 -21.54 7.00 -1.86
N PRO A 20 -21.13 8.00 -2.66
CA PRO A 20 -19.77 8.06 -3.17
C PRO A 20 -18.74 8.12 -2.03
N GLY A 21 -17.66 7.35 -2.16
CA GLY A 21 -16.58 7.32 -1.16
C GLY A 21 -16.86 6.51 0.10
N ARG A 22 -17.97 5.74 0.14
CA ARG A 22 -18.17 4.70 1.17
C ARG A 22 -17.15 3.57 1.00
N THR A 23 -16.91 2.81 2.07
CA THR A 23 -16.12 1.57 2.00
C THR A 23 -16.71 0.58 1.01
N GLU A 24 -15.88 -0.17 0.30
CA GLU A 24 -16.32 -1.32 -0.49
C GLU A 24 -15.29 -2.45 -0.35
N PRO A 25 -15.65 -3.60 0.26
CA PRO A 25 -16.99 -4.02 0.71
C PRO A 25 -17.52 -3.29 1.97
N GLN A 26 -18.72 -3.65 2.42
CA GLN A 26 -19.24 -3.23 3.72
C GLN A 26 -18.29 -3.63 4.85
N LEU A 27 -18.31 -2.88 5.95
CA LEU A 27 -17.64 -3.27 7.17
C LEU A 27 -18.20 -4.62 7.68
N PRO A 28 -17.43 -5.41 8.44
CA PRO A 28 -17.90 -6.67 9.01
C PRO A 28 -19.19 -6.55 9.84
N SER A 29 -19.46 -5.37 10.41
CA SER A 29 -20.71 -5.04 11.12
C SER A 29 -21.96 -4.92 10.23
N GLY A 30 -21.79 -4.91 8.90
CA GLY A 30 -22.84 -4.69 7.91
C GLY A 30 -23.16 -3.21 7.64
N GLU A 31 -22.34 -2.30 8.18
CA GLU A 31 -22.43 -0.85 7.92
C GLU A 31 -21.56 -0.45 6.73
N TRP A 32 -21.95 0.62 6.03
CA TRP A 32 -21.05 1.32 5.12
C TRP A 32 -20.19 2.30 5.92
N GLY A 33 -18.86 2.14 5.83
CA GLY A 33 -17.93 3.09 6.42
C GLY A 33 -17.87 4.38 5.60
N ILE A 34 -17.92 5.54 6.27
CA ILE A 34 -17.78 6.85 5.65
C ILE A 34 -16.58 7.54 6.30
N ASN A 35 -15.57 7.85 5.48
CA ASN A 35 -14.38 8.56 5.91
C ASN A 35 -14.61 10.07 6.00
N ARG A 36 -13.67 10.77 6.63
CA ARG A 36 -13.70 12.23 6.80
C ARG A 36 -13.81 12.96 5.47
N ALA A 37 -13.07 12.51 4.45
CA ALA A 37 -13.08 13.14 3.14
C ALA A 37 -14.47 13.10 2.49
N ALA A 38 -15.16 11.96 2.53
CA ALA A 38 -16.53 11.83 2.01
C ALA A 38 -17.53 12.63 2.84
N ALA A 39 -17.38 12.64 4.17
CA ALA A 39 -18.29 13.34 5.08
C ALA A 39 -18.15 14.87 5.03
N LEU A 40 -16.92 15.38 4.94
CA LEU A 40 -16.60 16.79 5.18
C LEU A 40 -15.77 17.42 4.05
N ASP A 41 -14.68 16.80 3.61
CA ASP A 41 -13.64 17.54 2.87
C ASP A 41 -13.90 17.63 1.35
N ASN A 42 -14.56 16.62 0.75
CA ASN A 42 -14.86 16.61 -0.69
C ASN A 42 -15.84 17.73 -1.08
N PHE A 43 -16.77 18.08 -0.20
CA PHE A 43 -17.76 19.13 -0.40
C PHE A 43 -17.96 19.95 0.88
N PRO A 44 -17.01 20.83 1.26
CA PRO A 44 -17.00 21.49 2.57
C PRO A 44 -18.27 22.27 2.91
N ASP A 45 -18.93 22.87 1.91
CA ASP A 45 -20.16 23.65 2.11
C ASP A 45 -21.43 22.78 2.18
N LYS A 46 -21.39 21.53 1.68
CA LYS A 46 -22.57 20.66 1.53
C LYS A 46 -22.52 19.39 2.39
N GLY A 47 -21.33 18.89 2.71
CA GLY A 47 -21.08 17.66 3.44
C GLY A 47 -21.26 16.40 2.60
N LEU A 48 -21.82 15.35 3.21
CA LEU A 48 -21.90 14.03 2.60
C LEU A 48 -22.88 14.02 1.42
N LYS A 49 -22.36 13.62 0.25
CA LYS A 49 -23.16 13.46 -0.98
C LYS A 49 -23.91 12.14 -0.97
N VAL A 50 -25.21 12.19 -1.27
CA VAL A 50 -26.04 10.99 -1.42
C VAL A 50 -26.75 11.01 -2.77
N HIS A 51 -26.60 9.91 -3.51
CA HIS A 51 -27.32 9.66 -4.75
C HIS A 51 -28.51 8.75 -4.50
N LEU A 52 -29.69 9.22 -4.86
CA LEU A 52 -30.92 8.44 -4.81
C LEU A 52 -31.20 7.93 -6.22
N PRO A 53 -31.24 6.60 -6.42
CA PRO A 53 -31.64 6.04 -7.71
C PRO A 53 -33.04 6.50 -8.11
N ASP A 54 -33.35 6.45 -9.41
CA ASP A 54 -34.72 6.66 -9.88
C ASP A 54 -35.68 5.62 -9.26
N TRP A 55 -36.95 5.97 -9.16
CA TRP A 55 -37.99 5.11 -8.59
C TRP A 55 -39.09 4.80 -9.59
N ALA A 56 -39.83 3.72 -9.31
CA ALA A 56 -40.98 3.33 -10.13
C ALA A 56 -41.99 4.48 -10.24
N ASN A 57 -42.38 4.79 -11.48
CA ASN A 57 -43.28 5.88 -11.83
C ASN A 57 -42.81 7.26 -11.35
N MET A 58 -41.49 7.50 -11.36
CA MET A 58 -40.93 8.83 -11.11
C MET A 58 -41.54 9.86 -12.07
N SER A 59 -42.03 10.97 -11.51
CA SER A 59 -42.74 11.98 -12.29
C SER A 59 -42.46 13.39 -11.78
N LYS A 60 -42.55 14.37 -12.69
CA LYS A 60 -42.46 15.79 -12.32
C LYS A 60 -43.50 16.12 -11.24
N GLY A 61 -43.06 16.80 -10.18
CA GLY A 61 -43.85 17.11 -9.00
C GLY A 61 -43.70 16.12 -7.84
N ASP A 62 -43.04 14.97 -8.05
CA ASP A 62 -42.67 14.08 -6.95
C ASP A 62 -41.73 14.81 -5.98
N LYS A 63 -41.99 14.65 -4.68
CA LYS A 63 -41.12 15.14 -3.61
C LYS A 63 -40.25 14.00 -3.09
N VAL A 64 -38.98 14.24 -2.91
CA VAL A 64 -38.06 13.34 -2.22
C VAL A 64 -37.41 14.04 -1.02
N GLU A 65 -37.33 13.32 0.09
CA GLU A 65 -36.73 13.79 1.35
C GLU A 65 -35.63 12.82 1.76
N LEU A 66 -34.45 13.31 2.11
CA LEU A 66 -33.38 12.53 2.71
C LEU A 66 -33.56 12.50 4.23
N LEU A 67 -33.49 11.32 4.83
CA LEU A 67 -33.69 11.10 6.25
C LEU A 67 -32.40 10.57 6.89
N LEU A 68 -31.90 11.28 7.90
CA LEU A 68 -30.83 10.82 8.78
C LEU A 68 -31.42 10.56 10.17
N ASN A 69 -31.32 9.32 10.64
CA ASN A 69 -31.94 8.86 11.90
C ASN A 69 -33.43 9.22 11.97
N GLY A 70 -34.12 9.14 10.83
CA GLY A 70 -35.55 9.46 10.69
C GLY A 70 -35.88 10.96 10.56
N ASN A 71 -34.90 11.86 10.68
CA ASN A 71 -35.11 13.31 10.53
C ASN A 71 -34.82 13.74 9.09
N VAL A 72 -35.69 14.57 8.52
CA VAL A 72 -35.44 15.16 7.20
C VAL A 72 -34.25 16.12 7.29
N VAL A 73 -33.20 15.87 6.51
CA VAL A 73 -31.97 16.67 6.48
C VAL A 73 -31.78 17.43 5.18
N ASP A 74 -32.37 16.94 4.09
CA ASP A 74 -32.40 17.60 2.79
C ASP A 74 -33.62 17.10 2.00
N GLN A 75 -34.04 17.85 0.99
CA GLN A 75 -35.20 17.51 0.17
C GLN A 75 -35.14 18.17 -1.20
N HIS A 76 -35.80 17.55 -2.17
CA HIS A 76 -35.98 18.11 -3.50
C HIS A 76 -37.38 17.80 -4.04
N THR A 77 -37.92 18.68 -4.86
CA THR A 77 -39.15 18.43 -5.62
C THR A 77 -38.79 18.51 -7.09
N LEU A 78 -39.07 17.44 -7.84
CA LEU A 78 -38.78 17.39 -9.26
C LEU A 78 -39.57 18.48 -9.99
N SER A 79 -38.87 19.44 -10.59
CA SER A 79 -39.46 20.59 -11.25
C SER A 79 -39.38 20.52 -12.78
N GLU A 80 -38.45 19.73 -13.32
CA GLU A 80 -38.19 19.64 -14.76
C GLU A 80 -38.36 18.21 -15.29
N ASP A 81 -38.88 18.08 -16.51
CA ASP A 81 -39.09 16.76 -17.14
C ASP A 81 -37.76 16.03 -17.40
N THR A 82 -36.65 16.77 -17.52
CA THR A 82 -35.30 16.22 -17.67
C THR A 82 -34.79 15.50 -16.43
N GLU A 83 -35.41 15.71 -15.26
CA GLU A 83 -35.05 15.02 -14.02
C GLU A 83 -35.70 13.63 -13.92
N VAL A 84 -36.76 13.38 -14.70
CA VAL A 84 -37.49 12.10 -14.67
C VAL A 84 -36.60 10.97 -15.19
N GLY A 85 -36.52 9.88 -14.41
CA GLY A 85 -35.67 8.73 -14.70
C GLY A 85 -34.17 9.00 -14.48
N GLN A 86 -33.81 10.14 -13.89
CA GLN A 86 -32.45 10.45 -13.47
C GLN A 86 -32.28 10.23 -11.96
N ARG A 87 -31.04 10.01 -11.53
CA ARG A 87 -30.72 10.00 -10.09
C ARG A 87 -30.93 11.39 -9.49
N VAL A 88 -31.42 11.44 -8.26
CA VAL A 88 -31.47 12.69 -7.48
C VAL A 88 -30.24 12.77 -6.57
N THR A 89 -29.65 13.96 -6.43
CA THR A 89 -28.53 14.19 -5.51
C THR A 89 -29.00 15.04 -4.35
N LEU A 90 -28.91 14.50 -3.14
CA LEU A 90 -29.17 15.21 -1.89
C LEU A 90 -27.91 15.18 -1.00
N TRP A 91 -27.91 15.99 0.05
CA TRP A 91 -26.73 16.23 0.87
C TRP A 91 -27.03 16.12 2.37
N ILE A 92 -26.04 15.75 3.15
CA ILE A 92 -26.10 15.84 4.61
C ILE A 92 -25.09 16.87 5.06
N ALA A 93 -25.59 17.99 5.56
CA ALA A 93 -24.76 19.12 5.98
C ALA A 93 -23.69 18.70 7.02
N PRO A 94 -22.45 19.24 6.95
CA PRO A 94 -21.35 18.84 7.83
C PRO A 94 -21.68 18.88 9.32
N GLY A 95 -22.42 19.91 9.76
CA GLY A 95 -22.82 20.05 11.17
C GLY A 95 -23.80 18.99 11.71
N ARG A 96 -24.27 18.07 10.86
CA ARG A 96 -25.09 16.91 11.25
C ARG A 96 -24.26 15.63 11.43
N LEU A 97 -22.98 15.66 11.04
CA LEU A 97 -22.11 14.50 10.98
C LEU A 97 -21.09 14.57 12.11
N GLN A 98 -21.04 13.51 12.90
CA GLN A 98 -20.04 13.25 13.92
C GLN A 98 -19.62 11.78 13.79
N THR A 99 -18.53 11.39 14.43
CA THR A 99 -18.15 9.98 14.47
C THR A 99 -19.24 9.16 15.16
N GLY A 100 -19.66 8.06 14.54
CA GLY A 100 -20.68 7.17 15.07
C GLY A 100 -21.56 6.50 14.01
N THR A 101 -22.53 5.73 14.48
CA THR A 101 -23.48 4.99 13.65
C THR A 101 -24.70 5.83 13.30
N TYR A 102 -25.14 5.74 12.05
CA TYR A 102 -26.32 6.42 11.53
C TYR A 102 -27.21 5.48 10.71
N SER A 103 -28.48 5.83 10.63
CA SER A 103 -29.47 5.20 9.76
C SER A 103 -29.87 6.20 8.66
N LEU A 104 -29.58 5.85 7.42
CA LEU A 104 -29.90 6.64 6.23
C LEU A 104 -31.08 6.04 5.48
N ALA A 105 -32.08 6.85 5.21
CA ALA A 105 -33.21 6.49 4.36
C ALA A 105 -33.60 7.68 3.50
N TYR A 106 -34.46 7.46 2.53
CA TYR A 106 -35.15 8.54 1.83
C TYR A 106 -36.64 8.23 1.70
N ARG A 107 -37.44 9.27 1.56
CA ARG A 107 -38.89 9.18 1.46
C ARG A 107 -39.35 9.89 0.19
N VAL A 108 -40.08 9.16 -0.64
CA VAL A 108 -40.66 9.65 -1.88
C VAL A 108 -42.16 9.85 -1.67
N THR A 109 -42.65 11.04 -2.01
CA THR A 109 -44.09 11.37 -2.05
C THR A 109 -44.46 11.67 -3.48
N ARG A 110 -45.08 10.68 -4.14
CA ARG A 110 -45.61 10.85 -5.51
C ARG A 110 -46.90 11.67 -5.46
N LEU A 111 -47.22 12.35 -6.57
CA LEU A 111 -48.44 13.16 -6.66
C LEU A 111 -49.69 12.36 -6.24
N SER A 112 -50.42 12.91 -5.27
CA SER A 112 -51.66 12.31 -4.73
C SER A 112 -51.50 10.90 -4.13
N GLN A 113 -50.30 10.48 -3.76
CA GLN A 113 -50.03 9.20 -3.10
C GLN A 113 -49.49 9.40 -1.68
N ALA A 114 -49.63 8.35 -0.86
CA ALA A 114 -49.00 8.32 0.45
C ALA A 114 -47.46 8.29 0.30
N PRO A 115 -46.70 8.88 1.24
CA PRO A 115 -45.25 8.79 1.23
C PRO A 115 -44.77 7.34 1.37
N GLU A 116 -43.79 6.97 0.55
CA GLU A 116 -43.09 5.69 0.60
C GLU A 116 -41.67 5.92 1.11
N THR A 117 -41.22 5.16 2.10
CA THR A 117 -39.86 5.29 2.66
C THR A 117 -39.01 4.08 2.27
N SER A 118 -37.75 4.32 1.92
CA SER A 118 -36.80 3.25 1.57
C SER A 118 -36.60 2.30 2.73
N THR A 119 -36.72 0.99 2.48
CA THR A 119 -36.55 -0.05 3.50
C THR A 119 -35.73 -1.24 2.96
N PRO A 120 -34.81 -1.83 3.76
CA PRO A 120 -34.35 -1.34 5.06
C PRO A 120 -33.57 -0.01 4.92
N ALA A 121 -33.44 0.72 6.03
CA ALA A 121 -32.56 1.89 6.05
C ALA A 121 -31.10 1.44 5.94
N THR A 122 -30.31 2.19 5.18
CA THR A 122 -28.88 1.97 5.01
C THR A 122 -28.16 2.34 6.30
N LYS A 123 -27.41 1.41 6.88
CA LYS A 123 -26.61 1.67 8.08
C LYS A 123 -25.25 2.23 7.69
N LEU A 124 -24.87 3.31 8.33
CA LEU A 124 -23.59 3.99 8.12
C LEU A 124 -22.79 3.98 9.42
N TYR A 125 -21.48 3.85 9.31
CA TYR A 125 -20.54 4.20 10.38
C TYR A 125 -19.62 5.30 9.87
N ILE A 126 -19.69 6.47 10.48
CA ILE A 126 -18.86 7.63 10.13
C ILE A 126 -17.70 7.70 11.11
N LYS A 127 -16.48 7.91 10.61
CA LYS A 127 -15.30 8.22 11.44
C LYS A 127 -14.55 9.40 10.86
N LEU A 128 -14.39 10.44 11.68
CA LEU A 128 -13.85 11.75 11.30
C LEU A 128 -12.43 11.97 11.82
N GLU A 129 -12.06 11.29 12.91
CA GLU A 129 -10.73 11.33 13.49
C GLU A 129 -9.76 10.52 12.63
N LEU A 130 -8.66 11.12 12.22
CA LEU A 130 -7.63 10.45 11.42
C LEU A 130 -6.80 9.52 12.30
N PRO A 131 -6.39 8.33 11.80
CA PRO A 131 -5.42 7.51 12.50
C PRO A 131 -4.09 8.28 12.61
N GLY A 132 -3.42 8.18 13.76
CA GLY A 132 -2.22 9.00 14.05
C GLY A 132 -2.54 10.40 14.59
N GLY A 133 -3.78 10.88 14.48
CA GLY A 133 -4.17 12.19 14.98
C GLY A 133 -3.70 13.33 14.09
N GLN A 134 -3.39 14.48 14.71
CA GLN A 134 -2.88 15.65 14.01
C GLN A 134 -1.35 15.59 13.96
N ASP A 135 -0.78 15.79 12.79
CA ASP A 135 0.66 15.95 12.63
C ASP A 135 1.09 17.37 13.04
N LEU A 136 2.01 17.44 14.01
CA LEU A 136 2.60 18.69 14.48
C LEU A 136 4.02 18.89 13.95
N ASN A 137 4.59 17.91 13.27
CA ASN A 137 5.91 18.03 12.67
C ASN A 137 5.80 18.69 11.28
N PRO A 138 6.47 19.83 11.03
CA PRO A 138 6.50 20.44 9.70
C PRO A 138 7.40 19.69 8.71
N GLU A 139 8.22 18.73 9.17
CA GLU A 139 9.10 17.93 8.31
C GLU A 139 8.32 16.83 7.58
N PRO A 140 8.30 16.82 6.24
CA PRO A 140 7.61 15.79 5.48
C PRO A 140 8.20 14.40 5.73
N GLY A 141 7.33 13.40 5.87
CA GLY A 141 7.69 12.01 6.10
C GLY A 141 8.13 11.71 7.53
N ALA A 142 7.78 12.55 8.50
CA ALA A 142 8.18 12.41 9.90
C ALA A 142 7.02 12.72 10.86
N HIS A 143 5.87 12.07 10.66
CA HIS A 143 4.66 12.31 11.43
C HIS A 143 4.90 12.29 12.94
N SER A 144 4.50 13.35 13.66
CA SER A 144 4.92 13.58 15.05
C SER A 144 4.53 12.48 16.04
N GLU A 145 3.37 11.86 15.79
CA GLU A 145 2.73 10.85 16.64
C GLU A 145 2.92 9.39 16.18
N LEU A 146 3.63 9.15 15.06
CA LEU A 146 3.89 7.80 14.58
C LEU A 146 5.29 7.36 14.97
N PHE A 147 5.40 6.11 15.42
CA PHE A 147 6.66 5.53 15.83
C PHE A 147 6.69 4.03 15.48
N MET A 148 7.84 3.59 14.97
CA MET A 148 8.16 2.17 14.81
C MET A 148 9.40 1.81 15.61
N TYR A 149 9.36 0.63 16.19
CA TYR A 149 10.51 -0.02 16.79
C TYR A 149 11.07 -1.06 15.83
N ILE A 150 12.38 -0.98 15.66
CA ILE A 150 13.21 -1.94 14.94
C ILE A 150 14.31 -2.34 15.91
N ASP A 151 14.63 -3.64 15.98
CA ASP A 151 15.72 -4.12 16.83
C ASP A 151 17.01 -3.32 16.53
N PRO A 152 17.62 -2.66 17.53
CA PRO A 152 18.87 -1.94 17.36
C PRO A 152 20.00 -2.75 16.74
N ALA A 153 20.01 -4.09 16.91
CA ALA A 153 20.97 -4.96 16.25
C ALA A 153 20.81 -4.94 14.72
N LEU A 154 19.57 -4.92 14.21
CA LEU A 154 19.31 -4.81 12.77
C LEU A 154 19.76 -3.47 12.20
N ILE A 155 19.67 -2.40 12.99
CA ILE A 155 20.15 -1.07 12.59
C ILE A 155 21.68 -1.03 12.59
N ALA A 156 22.32 -1.64 13.59
CA ALA A 156 23.77 -1.60 13.76
C ALA A 156 24.52 -2.55 12.81
N ASP A 157 24.03 -3.78 12.68
CA ASP A 157 24.68 -4.87 11.94
C ASP A 157 24.09 -5.08 10.54
N GLY A 158 22.89 -4.55 10.29
CA GLY A 158 22.17 -4.71 9.03
C GLY A 158 21.41 -6.04 8.94
N VAL A 159 20.86 -6.28 7.75
CA VAL A 159 20.17 -7.51 7.36
C VAL A 159 21.05 -8.26 6.38
N ASP A 160 21.71 -9.31 6.87
CA ASP A 160 22.46 -10.23 6.03
C ASP A 160 21.55 -11.35 5.49
N LYS A 161 22.15 -12.31 4.78
CA LYS A 161 21.44 -13.45 4.22
C LYS A 161 20.75 -14.34 5.27
N ASP A 162 21.36 -14.52 6.43
CA ASP A 162 20.81 -15.40 7.47
C ASP A 162 19.63 -14.71 8.16
N VAL A 163 19.75 -13.41 8.46
CA VAL A 163 18.63 -12.59 8.96
C VAL A 163 17.50 -12.52 7.94
N ALA A 164 17.81 -12.26 6.67
CA ALA A 164 16.80 -12.18 5.61
C ALA A 164 15.98 -13.47 5.50
N LYS A 165 16.61 -14.63 5.69
CA LYS A 165 15.94 -15.93 5.65
C LYS A 165 14.91 -16.11 6.76
N ASP A 166 15.19 -15.59 7.95
CA ASP A 166 14.24 -15.62 9.07
C ASP A 166 13.18 -14.51 8.96
N GLY A 167 13.47 -13.46 8.19
CA GLY A 167 12.63 -12.27 8.02
C GLY A 167 12.89 -11.23 9.10
N VAL A 168 12.26 -10.07 8.96
CA VAL A 168 12.44 -8.92 9.87
C VAL A 168 11.09 -8.47 10.41
N ASP A 169 10.99 -8.39 11.73
CA ASP A 169 9.81 -7.88 12.41
C ASP A 169 9.95 -6.37 12.68
N ILE A 170 8.95 -5.61 12.27
CA ILE A 170 8.81 -4.17 12.58
C ILE A 170 7.61 -3.99 13.49
N THR A 171 7.83 -3.38 14.66
CA THR A 171 6.77 -3.19 15.65
C THR A 171 6.25 -1.76 15.63
N VAL A 172 4.95 -1.57 15.45
CA VAL A 172 4.30 -0.27 15.63
C VAL A 172 3.86 -0.16 17.08
N GLN A 173 4.39 0.84 17.78
CA GLN A 173 4.17 1.02 19.22
C GLN A 173 4.25 2.50 19.62
N ALA A 174 3.83 2.80 20.85
CA ALA A 174 3.88 4.15 21.38
C ALA A 174 5.31 4.71 21.36
N LYS A 175 5.43 6.00 21.06
CA LYS A 175 6.70 6.71 21.10
C LYS A 175 7.28 6.65 22.52
N PRO A 176 8.58 6.33 22.69
CA PRO A 176 9.20 6.29 24.01
C PRO A 176 9.01 7.62 24.77
N GLY A 177 8.45 7.53 25.97
CA GLY A 177 8.16 8.71 26.80
C GLY A 177 6.80 9.37 26.57
N SER A 178 5.98 8.84 25.66
CA SER A 178 4.57 9.25 25.53
C SER A 178 3.79 8.95 26.81
N PRO A 179 2.83 9.81 27.20
CA PRO A 179 1.96 9.57 28.34
C PRO A 179 0.88 8.51 28.07
N GLU A 180 0.60 8.24 26.79
CA GLU A 180 -0.32 7.20 26.35
C GLU A 180 0.47 5.97 25.88
N GLU A 181 0.02 4.78 26.27
CA GLU A 181 0.62 3.50 25.87
C GLU A 181 0.06 2.98 24.54
N SER A 182 -0.95 3.64 23.99
CA SER A 182 -1.52 3.29 22.68
C SER A 182 -0.49 3.47 21.57
N PRO A 183 -0.43 2.55 20.58
CA PRO A 183 0.57 2.59 19.51
C PRO A 183 0.63 3.93 18.76
N TYR A 184 -0.54 4.54 18.56
CA TYR A 184 -0.71 5.87 17.97
C TYR A 184 -2.10 6.44 18.32
N PRO A 185 -2.31 7.76 18.22
CA PRO A 185 -3.62 8.36 18.49
C PRO A 185 -4.72 7.86 17.56
N ASN A 186 -5.93 7.70 18.09
CA ASN A 186 -7.11 7.19 17.37
C ASN A 186 -6.95 5.80 16.75
N VAL A 187 -6.02 4.98 17.29
CA VAL A 187 -5.94 3.55 16.96
C VAL A 187 -7.29 2.88 17.18
N PHE A 188 -7.70 2.06 16.22
CA PHE A 188 -8.96 1.34 16.30
C PHE A 188 -8.87 -0.05 15.66
N GLU A 189 -9.73 -0.96 16.12
CA GLU A 189 -9.85 -2.29 15.51
C GLU A 189 -10.19 -2.17 14.01
N GLY A 190 -9.44 -2.88 13.18
CA GLY A 190 -9.59 -2.90 11.73
C GLY A 190 -8.75 -1.87 10.98
N ASP A 191 -7.96 -1.05 11.68
CA ASP A 191 -6.91 -0.27 11.04
C ASP A 191 -5.90 -1.19 10.34
N VAL A 192 -5.33 -0.75 9.23
CA VAL A 192 -4.32 -1.48 8.46
C VAL A 192 -3.10 -0.59 8.27
N ILE A 193 -1.94 -1.10 8.67
CA ILE A 193 -0.66 -0.42 8.47
C ILE A 193 -0.04 -0.92 7.17
N THR A 194 0.41 0.02 6.34
CA THR A 194 1.20 -0.25 5.14
C THR A 194 2.65 0.14 5.43
N LEU A 195 3.48 -0.86 5.71
CA LEU A 195 4.92 -0.69 5.84
C LEU A 195 5.56 -0.61 4.44
N SER A 196 6.46 0.33 4.24
CA SER A 196 7.35 0.39 3.09
C SER A 196 8.71 -0.17 3.48
N TRP A 197 9.13 -1.26 2.84
CA TRP A 197 10.49 -1.81 2.89
C TRP A 197 11.20 -1.46 1.59
N GLY A 198 11.93 -0.34 1.57
CA GLY A 198 12.65 0.12 0.38
C GLY A 198 11.73 0.45 -0.80
N GLY A 199 10.48 0.81 -0.53
CA GLY A 199 9.46 1.06 -1.54
C GLY A 199 8.58 -0.14 -1.86
N ILE A 200 8.87 -1.34 -1.32
CA ILE A 200 7.95 -2.48 -1.40
C ILE A 200 6.96 -2.41 -0.25
N MET A 201 5.67 -2.47 -0.57
CA MET A 201 4.58 -2.30 0.41
C MET A 201 4.19 -3.64 1.03
N VAL A 202 4.26 -3.72 2.36
CA VAL A 202 3.83 -4.86 3.18
C VAL A 202 2.68 -4.41 4.06
N LEU A 203 1.51 -5.01 3.87
CA LEU A 203 0.33 -4.71 4.69
C LEU A 203 0.37 -5.57 5.96
N SER A 204 0.03 -4.95 7.09
CA SER A 204 -0.29 -5.69 8.31
C SER A 204 -1.61 -6.45 8.14
N ASP A 205 -1.83 -7.45 8.99
CA ASP A 205 -3.20 -7.85 9.29
C ASP A 205 -3.97 -6.68 9.92
N PRO A 206 -5.30 -6.64 9.81
CA PRO A 206 -6.09 -5.61 10.48
C PRO A 206 -5.86 -5.65 11.99
N VAL A 207 -5.65 -4.47 12.59
CA VAL A 207 -5.41 -4.31 14.03
C VAL A 207 -6.56 -4.94 14.81
N THR A 208 -6.23 -5.77 15.80
CA THR A 208 -7.24 -6.45 16.64
C THR A 208 -7.58 -5.62 17.86
N GLN A 209 -8.75 -5.86 18.46
CA GLN A 209 -9.14 -5.19 19.70
C GLN A 209 -8.17 -5.46 20.85
N GLU A 210 -7.54 -6.64 20.89
CA GLU A 210 -6.53 -7.00 21.91
C GLU A 210 -5.27 -6.15 21.80
N GLN A 211 -4.86 -5.81 20.56
CA GLN A 211 -3.74 -4.89 20.30
C GLN A 211 -4.08 -3.45 20.68
N VAL A 212 -5.36 -3.06 20.65
CA VAL A 212 -5.83 -1.75 21.11
C VAL A 212 -5.89 -1.68 22.63
N ASP A 213 -6.44 -2.71 23.28
CA ASP A 213 -6.72 -2.72 24.72
C ASP A 213 -5.48 -3.02 25.57
N ASP A 214 -4.55 -3.83 25.06
CA ASP A 214 -3.31 -4.23 25.75
C ASP A 214 -2.13 -4.33 24.76
N PRO A 215 -1.67 -3.18 24.21
CA PRO A 215 -0.59 -3.14 23.21
C PRO A 215 0.75 -3.65 23.74
N ALA A 216 0.97 -3.62 25.06
CA ALA A 216 2.21 -4.08 25.67
C ALA A 216 2.38 -5.60 25.57
N ASN A 217 1.30 -6.37 25.72
CA ASN A 217 1.32 -7.82 25.58
C ASN A 217 0.90 -8.29 24.18
N ASN A 218 0.23 -7.42 23.41
CA ASN A 218 -0.23 -7.70 22.06
C ASN A 218 0.29 -6.60 21.12
N PRO A 219 1.59 -6.58 20.80
CA PRO A 219 2.15 -5.58 19.90
C PRO A 219 1.60 -5.75 18.48
N ILE A 220 1.58 -4.64 17.72
CA ILE A 220 1.32 -4.67 16.29
C ILE A 220 2.64 -4.93 15.58
N VAL A 221 2.85 -6.17 15.13
CA VAL A 221 4.08 -6.61 14.47
C VAL A 221 3.81 -6.85 12.98
N ILE A 222 4.64 -6.25 12.13
CA ILE A 222 4.60 -6.41 10.69
C ILE A 222 5.84 -7.22 10.30
N HIS A 223 5.61 -8.44 9.83
CA HIS A 223 6.67 -9.36 9.44
C HIS A 223 7.06 -9.17 7.97
N VAL A 224 8.27 -8.70 7.72
CA VAL A 224 8.88 -8.58 6.39
C VAL A 224 9.55 -9.90 6.04
N THR A 225 8.91 -10.66 5.15
CA THR A 225 9.39 -11.98 4.73
C THR A 225 10.70 -11.92 3.92
N GLU A 226 11.45 -13.02 3.90
CA GLU A 226 12.62 -13.20 3.01
C GLU A 226 12.34 -12.77 1.57
N ALA A 227 11.18 -13.16 1.02
CA ALA A 227 10.82 -12.84 -0.35
C ALA A 227 10.77 -11.33 -0.62
N VAL A 228 10.24 -10.54 0.32
CA VAL A 228 10.20 -9.08 0.23
C VAL A 228 11.60 -8.49 0.33
N ILE A 229 12.40 -8.98 1.27
CA ILE A 229 13.78 -8.50 1.48
C ILE A 229 14.62 -8.74 0.21
N LEU A 230 14.52 -9.92 -0.40
CA LEU A 230 15.26 -10.24 -1.62
C LEU A 230 14.76 -9.45 -2.84
N ASP A 231 13.46 -9.16 -2.94
CA ASP A 231 12.88 -8.38 -4.04
C ASP A 231 13.32 -6.91 -3.99
N ALA A 232 13.51 -6.37 -2.78
CA ALA A 232 14.05 -5.01 -2.59
C ALA A 232 15.54 -4.88 -2.97
N ALA A 233 16.23 -6.01 -3.16
CA ALA A 233 17.67 -6.13 -3.38
C ALA A 233 18.52 -5.53 -2.26
N ASP A 234 19.85 -5.63 -2.42
CA ASP A 234 20.79 -5.10 -1.45
C ASP A 234 20.75 -3.55 -1.47
N SER A 235 20.89 -2.96 -0.28
CA SER A 235 20.83 -1.51 -0.13
C SER A 235 22.09 -0.82 -0.65
N GLY A 236 21.94 0.42 -1.10
CA GLY A 236 23.07 1.32 -1.31
C GLY A 236 23.73 1.77 0.01
N PRO A 237 24.77 2.63 -0.06
CA PRO A 237 25.52 3.08 1.12
C PRO A 237 24.68 3.89 2.13
N ASP A 238 23.55 4.45 1.70
CA ASP A 238 22.64 5.22 2.55
C ASP A 238 21.61 4.33 3.28
N GLY A 239 21.66 3.01 3.07
CA GLY A 239 20.68 2.07 3.59
C GLY A 239 19.33 2.15 2.89
N LEU A 240 18.54 1.10 3.06
CA LEU A 240 17.17 1.00 2.60
C LEU A 240 16.23 1.69 3.60
N ALA A 241 15.30 2.50 3.11
CA ALA A 241 14.31 3.18 3.94
C ALA A 241 13.23 2.22 4.42
N VAL A 242 12.97 2.22 5.72
CA VAL A 242 11.81 1.58 6.33
C VAL A 242 10.93 2.68 6.92
N THR A 243 9.63 2.65 6.63
CA THR A 243 8.63 3.60 7.16
C THR A 243 7.24 2.97 7.04
N PHE A 244 6.20 3.55 7.61
CA PHE A 244 4.82 3.09 7.42
C PHE A 244 3.81 4.22 7.35
N LEU A 245 2.64 3.90 6.81
CA LEU A 245 1.44 4.73 6.79
C LEU A 245 0.25 3.91 7.29
N ILE A 246 -0.72 4.55 7.96
CA ILE A 246 -1.93 3.87 8.47
C ILE A 246 -3.14 4.28 7.65
N HIS A 247 -3.99 3.30 7.33
CA HIS A 247 -5.37 3.52 6.93
C HIS A 247 -6.32 2.92 7.96
N ASP A 248 -7.31 3.69 8.42
CA ASP A 248 -8.29 3.17 9.37
C ASP A 248 -9.35 2.29 8.69
N LYS A 249 -10.23 1.68 9.50
CA LYS A 249 -11.30 0.80 8.99
C LYS A 249 -12.27 1.45 7.99
N VAL A 250 -12.36 2.78 7.92
CA VAL A 250 -13.18 3.50 6.92
C VAL A 250 -12.34 4.09 5.79
N ASN A 251 -11.04 3.81 5.74
CA ASN A 251 -10.05 4.35 4.80
C ASN A 251 -9.78 5.85 4.97
N ASN A 252 -9.76 6.38 6.20
CA ASN A 252 -8.98 7.59 6.48
C ASN A 252 -7.50 7.22 6.51
N ALA A 253 -6.66 8.00 5.83
CA ALA A 253 -5.21 7.89 5.98
C ALA A 253 -4.71 8.79 7.13
N ALA A 254 -3.57 8.44 7.72
CA ALA A 254 -2.81 9.37 8.55
C ALA A 254 -2.35 10.58 7.71
N GLU A 255 -2.06 11.72 8.36
CA GLU A 255 -1.71 12.96 7.64
C GLU A 255 -0.38 12.86 6.89
N ASP A 256 0.55 12.03 7.40
CA ASP A 256 1.86 11.76 6.81
C ASP A 256 2.41 10.38 7.26
N TRP A 257 3.56 9.99 6.70
CA TRP A 257 4.28 8.77 7.03
C TRP A 257 5.02 8.87 8.36
N CYS A 258 5.23 7.73 9.01
CA CYS A 258 6.17 7.62 10.13
C CYS A 258 7.58 8.05 9.70
N GLU A 259 8.33 8.65 10.62
CA GLU A 259 9.76 8.93 10.41
C GLU A 259 10.50 7.67 9.95
N GLU A 260 11.25 7.79 8.86
CA GLU A 260 11.96 6.65 8.28
C GLU A 260 13.19 6.25 9.11
N THR A 261 13.45 4.94 9.16
CA THR A 261 14.71 4.39 9.65
C THR A 261 15.45 3.74 8.49
N ARG A 262 16.76 4.01 8.39
CA ARG A 262 17.63 3.44 7.35
C ARG A 262 18.33 2.19 7.87
N ILE A 263 18.22 1.08 7.12
CA ILE A 263 18.83 -0.21 7.46
C ILE A 263 19.70 -0.67 6.31
N MET A 264 20.91 -1.14 6.63
CA MET A 264 21.79 -1.77 5.65
C MET A 264 21.28 -3.18 5.34
N VAL A 265 21.15 -3.53 4.06
CA VAL A 265 20.74 -4.86 3.59
C VAL A 265 21.80 -5.38 2.64
N ASP A 266 22.41 -6.52 2.96
CA ASP A 266 23.38 -7.23 2.11
C ASP A 266 23.12 -8.73 2.19
N THR A 267 22.27 -9.22 1.30
CA THR A 267 21.92 -10.64 1.21
C THR A 267 22.91 -11.44 0.37
N GLY A 268 23.99 -10.81 -0.09
CA GLY A 268 24.94 -11.39 -1.04
C GLY A 268 24.36 -11.58 -2.45
N ASN A 269 23.25 -10.90 -2.76
CA ASN A 269 22.67 -10.85 -4.11
C ASN A 269 23.35 -9.81 -5.01
N SER A 270 24.16 -8.93 -4.42
CA SER A 270 25.10 -8.04 -5.08
C SER A 270 26.06 -8.86 -5.94
N ARG A 271 25.68 -9.04 -7.20
CA ARG A 271 26.59 -9.56 -8.21
C ARG A 271 27.73 -8.56 -8.34
N LEU A 272 28.94 -9.00 -8.00
CA LEU A 272 30.15 -8.34 -8.46
C LEU A 272 30.00 -8.07 -9.97
N GLU A 273 30.40 -6.87 -10.41
CA GLU A 273 30.43 -6.60 -11.84
C GLU A 273 31.29 -7.65 -12.55
N ALA A 274 30.92 -7.98 -13.79
CA ALA A 274 31.63 -8.98 -14.56
C ALA A 274 33.13 -8.66 -14.56
N PRO A 275 34.00 -9.63 -14.20
CA PRO A 275 35.42 -9.35 -14.12
C PRO A 275 35.96 -8.89 -15.47
N ILE A 276 36.78 -7.85 -15.44
CA ILE A 276 37.47 -7.32 -16.61
C ILE A 276 38.83 -7.99 -16.71
N LEU A 277 39.11 -8.59 -17.87
CA LEU A 277 40.46 -9.04 -18.19
C LEU A 277 41.30 -7.85 -18.60
N LYS A 278 42.39 -7.59 -17.89
CA LYS A 278 43.28 -6.47 -18.20
C LYS A 278 43.89 -6.61 -19.61
N GLN A 279 44.09 -7.84 -20.06
CA GLN A 279 44.63 -8.20 -21.37
C GLN A 279 43.58 -8.15 -22.49
N ALA A 280 42.29 -7.95 -22.19
CA ALA A 280 41.25 -7.81 -23.20
C ALA A 280 41.21 -6.38 -23.75
N ASN A 281 40.95 -6.25 -25.05
CA ASN A 281 40.64 -4.97 -25.67
C ASN A 281 39.11 -4.84 -25.79
N GLY A 282 38.50 -4.13 -24.84
CA GLY A 282 37.05 -4.12 -24.68
C GLY A 282 36.54 -5.52 -24.31
N SER A 283 35.63 -6.08 -25.11
CA SER A 283 35.05 -7.42 -24.88
C SER A 283 35.80 -8.55 -25.60
N VAL A 284 36.96 -8.28 -26.20
CA VAL A 284 37.69 -9.25 -27.04
C VAL A 284 39.05 -9.58 -26.43
N LEU A 285 39.25 -10.87 -26.13
CA LEU A 285 40.54 -11.45 -25.74
C LEU A 285 41.12 -12.21 -26.94
N ASN A 286 42.34 -11.87 -27.36
CA ASN A 286 43.05 -12.58 -28.41
C ASN A 286 44.00 -13.62 -27.80
N LEU A 287 43.62 -14.90 -27.90
CA LEU A 287 44.40 -16.02 -27.35
C LEU A 287 45.74 -16.23 -28.06
N ASP A 288 45.83 -15.91 -29.35
CA ASP A 288 47.05 -16.07 -30.13
C ASP A 288 48.12 -15.04 -29.74
N SER A 289 47.69 -13.90 -29.20
CA SER A 289 48.57 -12.82 -28.74
C SER A 289 49.01 -12.98 -27.28
N LEU A 290 48.36 -13.87 -26.52
CA LEU A 290 48.56 -14.07 -25.09
C LEU A 290 49.76 -14.99 -24.78
N GLY A 291 50.05 -15.95 -25.66
CA GLY A 291 51.16 -16.90 -25.44
C GLY A 291 51.01 -17.67 -24.12
N ASP A 292 52.08 -17.67 -23.30
CA ASP A 292 52.12 -18.31 -21.97
C ASP A 292 51.85 -17.30 -20.81
N GLU A 293 51.33 -16.11 -21.11
CA GLU A 293 51.10 -15.06 -20.11
C GLU A 293 49.93 -15.42 -19.15
N GLU A 294 50.11 -15.20 -17.85
CA GLU A 294 49.04 -15.38 -16.86
C GLU A 294 47.94 -14.32 -17.06
N LEU A 295 46.67 -14.74 -17.00
CA LEU A 295 45.52 -13.83 -17.13
C LEU A 295 45.27 -13.06 -15.84
N ASP A 296 45.19 -11.73 -15.94
CA ASP A 296 44.83 -10.86 -14.82
C ASP A 296 43.33 -10.54 -14.86
N LEU A 297 42.57 -11.17 -13.95
CA LEU A 297 41.19 -10.78 -13.68
C LEU A 297 41.15 -9.59 -12.73
N GLN A 298 40.50 -8.50 -13.14
CA GLN A 298 40.12 -7.40 -12.27
C GLN A 298 38.63 -7.50 -11.95
N VAL A 299 38.31 -7.55 -10.66
CA VAL A 299 36.94 -7.49 -10.16
C VAL A 299 36.77 -6.15 -9.48
N TRP A 300 35.72 -5.41 -9.83
CA TRP A 300 35.35 -4.22 -9.08
C TRP A 300 34.45 -4.65 -7.91
N ALA A 301 34.96 -4.51 -6.69
CA ALA A 301 34.19 -4.66 -5.48
C ALA A 301 34.08 -3.28 -4.83
N ALA A 302 32.88 -2.71 -4.81
CA ALA A 302 32.60 -1.56 -3.96
C ALA A 302 32.47 -2.11 -2.52
N PRO A 303 33.25 -1.63 -1.54
CA PRO A 303 33.06 -2.05 -0.16
C PRO A 303 31.71 -1.53 0.36
N PRO A 304 31.00 -2.27 1.24
CA PRO A 304 30.06 -1.62 2.15
C PRO A 304 30.89 -0.61 2.96
N VAL A 305 30.37 0.60 3.15
CA VAL A 305 31.11 1.67 3.83
C VAL A 305 31.23 1.30 5.31
N ILE A 306 32.28 0.57 5.67
CA ILE A 306 32.67 0.40 7.07
C ILE A 306 33.37 1.70 7.47
N SER A 307 32.70 2.53 8.28
CA SER A 307 33.36 3.67 8.90
C SER A 307 34.30 3.16 10.01
N CYS A 308 35.50 2.72 9.65
CA CYS A 308 36.62 2.72 10.57
C CYS A 308 37.93 2.78 9.79
N SER A 309 38.82 3.63 10.27
CA SER A 309 40.04 4.07 9.59
C SER A 309 40.91 2.92 9.06
N THR A 310 41.10 2.90 7.74
CA THR A 310 42.17 2.24 6.98
C THR A 310 42.15 0.71 6.94
N MET A 311 41.56 0.14 5.89
CA MET A 311 42.02 -1.12 5.29
C MET A 311 41.93 -1.05 3.76
N SER A 312 43.07 -1.11 3.08
CA SER A 312 43.11 -1.46 1.66
C SER A 312 43.27 -2.98 1.57
N SER A 313 42.22 -3.68 1.14
CA SER A 313 42.31 -5.11 0.82
C SER A 313 42.39 -5.27 -0.69
N SER A 314 43.57 -5.64 -1.20
CA SER A 314 43.70 -6.21 -2.53
C SER A 314 43.63 -7.73 -2.39
N CYS A 315 42.63 -8.35 -3.03
CA CYS A 315 42.50 -9.80 -3.05
C CYS A 315 42.95 -10.32 -4.42
N THR A 316 44.18 -10.82 -4.50
CA THR A 316 44.70 -11.46 -5.71
C THR A 316 44.44 -12.97 -5.57
N SER A 317 43.46 -13.51 -6.29
CA SER A 317 43.30 -14.96 -6.39
C SER A 317 44.13 -15.49 -7.57
N ARG A 318 44.93 -16.53 -7.32
CA ARG A 318 45.85 -17.13 -8.28
C ARG A 318 45.22 -18.42 -8.81
N ALA A 319 44.76 -18.41 -10.06
CA ALA A 319 44.26 -19.64 -10.70
C ALA A 319 45.44 -20.48 -11.24
N PRO A 320 45.47 -21.81 -11.02
CA PRO A 320 46.50 -22.66 -11.61
C PRO A 320 46.29 -22.84 -13.12
N PRO A 321 47.35 -23.13 -13.90
CA PRO A 321 47.28 -23.16 -15.36
C PRO A 321 46.40 -24.31 -15.87
N LEU A 322 45.48 -23.97 -16.78
CA LEU A 322 44.66 -24.92 -17.54
C LEU A 322 45.56 -25.71 -18.52
N ARG A 323 45.80 -27.01 -18.23
CA ARG A 323 46.34 -27.95 -19.22
C ARG A 323 45.24 -28.39 -20.18
N VAL A 324 45.27 -27.88 -21.41
CA VAL A 324 44.45 -28.40 -22.51
C VAL A 324 45.21 -29.56 -23.18
N SER A 325 44.77 -30.79 -22.94
CA SER A 325 45.21 -31.98 -23.70
C SER A 325 44.41 -32.06 -25.00
N SER A 326 45.05 -31.77 -26.13
CA SER A 326 44.47 -31.90 -27.47
C SER A 326 44.52 -33.34 -27.96
N SER A 327 43.36 -33.93 -28.23
CA SER A 327 43.24 -35.07 -29.14
C SER A 327 41.81 -35.19 -29.68
N MET A 328 41.58 -34.71 -30.90
CA MET A 328 40.47 -35.18 -31.74
C MET A 328 40.91 -35.30 -33.21
N PRO A 329 40.42 -36.31 -33.94
CA PRO A 329 40.97 -36.74 -35.22
C PRO A 329 40.43 -35.92 -36.41
N VAL A 330 41.27 -35.84 -37.43
CA VAL A 330 41.01 -35.23 -38.74
C VAL A 330 39.93 -36.01 -39.50
N LEU A 331 38.87 -35.33 -39.93
CA LEU A 331 37.94 -35.80 -40.95
C LEU A 331 38.07 -34.91 -42.18
N ALA A 332 38.73 -35.44 -43.20
CA ALA A 332 38.84 -34.85 -44.53
C ALA A 332 37.56 -35.11 -45.33
N ASN A 333 37.10 -34.11 -46.10
CA ASN A 333 36.46 -34.40 -47.38
C ASN A 333 36.63 -33.21 -48.37
N PRO A 334 36.98 -33.46 -49.65
CA PRO A 334 37.44 -32.44 -50.57
C PRO A 334 36.33 -31.85 -51.44
N SER A 335 36.60 -30.64 -51.92
CA SER A 335 35.79 -29.84 -52.83
C SER A 335 35.54 -30.48 -54.20
N ARG A 336 34.39 -30.20 -54.81
CA ARG A 336 34.28 -30.06 -56.28
C ARG A 336 33.10 -29.16 -56.70
N ARG A 337 33.45 -28.01 -57.30
CA ARG A 337 32.57 -27.16 -58.12
C ARG A 337 32.36 -27.80 -59.50
N ILE A 338 31.20 -27.53 -60.10
CA ILE A 338 30.76 -27.98 -61.42
C ILE A 338 30.76 -26.79 -62.40
N HIS A 339 30.97 -27.12 -63.69
CA HIS A 339 30.66 -26.46 -64.98
C HIS A 339 31.79 -25.73 -65.73
N PRO A 340 31.72 -25.60 -67.08
CA PRO A 340 30.79 -26.17 -68.08
C PRO A 340 31.47 -26.77 -69.33
N SER A 341 30.74 -27.65 -70.06
CA SER A 341 30.58 -27.78 -71.54
C SER A 341 30.00 -29.15 -71.84
#